data_AF-A0A077ZJU8-F1
#
_entry.id   AF-A0A077ZJU8-F1
#
_cell.length_a   1.000
_cell.length_b   1.000
_cell.length_c   1.000
_cell.angle_alpha   90.00
_cell.angle_beta   90.00
_cell.angle_gamma   90.00
#
_symmetry.space_group_name_H-M   'P 1'
#
loop_
_entity.id
_entity.type
_entity.pdbx_description
1 polymer ?
#
loop_
_entity_poly.entity_id
_entity_poly.type
_entity_poly.pdbx_seq_one_letter_code
_entity_poly.pdbx_strand_id
1 'polypeptide(L)'
;MPVPLIINEYLLMIIGVGCALAANLYMPNTEKKIQEDQAVVEVSMKKMLGQMSAYLNQPAKEELLRQECLSLRDFVREAQVRAQEYEENRFFSGNSYYFEYFAMRRLQLKVLSDMLQILNRLDAEPEDVQELRELFEFTAQTLAEDNDGAEILTKIAETDQRYQQKKLPESRQSFEERAMLFQLFQLFQDFIEIKAGFNRNK
;
A
#
# COMPACT_ATOMS: atom_id res chain seq x y z
N MET A 1 -56.91 18.44 -21.74
CA MET A 1 -55.43 18.57 -21.81
C MET A 1 -54.99 18.07 -23.16
N PRO A 2 -54.35 18.89 -24.02
CA PRO A 2 -53.90 18.41 -25.31
C PRO A 2 -52.77 17.40 -25.09
N VAL A 3 -52.92 16.16 -25.58
CA VAL A 3 -51.90 15.09 -25.51
C VAL A 3 -50.48 15.59 -25.88
N PRO A 4 -50.31 16.47 -26.89
CA PRO A 4 -49.00 17.05 -27.20
C PRO A 4 -48.34 17.81 -26.04
N LEU A 5 -49.11 18.47 -25.19
CA LEU A 5 -48.59 19.22 -24.04
C LEU A 5 -47.98 18.28 -22.99
N ILE A 6 -48.66 17.16 -22.72
CA ILE A 6 -48.20 16.14 -21.77
C ILE A 6 -46.89 15.51 -22.26
N ILE A 7 -46.81 15.12 -23.54
CA ILE A 7 -45.59 14.52 -24.12
C ILE A 7 -44.41 15.51 -24.04
N ASN A 8 -44.65 16.79 -24.34
CA ASN A 8 -43.60 17.80 -24.27
C ASN A 8 -43.06 17.99 -22.83
N GLU A 9 -43.94 17.99 -21.83
CA GLU A 9 -43.55 18.10 -20.43
C GLU A 9 -42.75 16.86 -19.95
N TYR A 10 -43.18 15.66 -20.35
CA TYR A 10 -42.43 14.43 -20.09
C TYR A 10 -41.03 14.45 -20.74
N LEU A 11 -40.90 14.93 -21.98
CA LEU A 11 -39.60 15.04 -22.66
C LEU A 11 -38.68 16.05 -21.97
N LEU A 12 -39.21 17.22 -21.56
CA LEU A 12 -38.44 18.21 -20.80
C LEU A 12 -37.97 17.64 -19.45
N MET A 13 -38.82 16.88 -18.75
CA MET A 13 -38.44 16.19 -17.52
C MET A 13 -37.32 15.16 -17.77
N ILE A 14 -37.44 14.34 -18.81
CA ILE A 14 -36.40 13.35 -19.18
C ILE A 14 -35.07 14.04 -19.52
N ILE A 15 -35.09 15.15 -20.24
CA ILE A 15 -33.87 15.92 -20.55
C ILE A 15 -33.26 16.48 -19.26
N GLY A 16 -34.06 17.10 -18.39
CA GLY A 16 -33.57 17.64 -17.12
C GLY A 16 -32.95 16.58 -16.21
N VAL A 17 -33.65 15.46 -16.02
CA VAL A 17 -33.18 14.30 -15.24
C VAL A 17 -31.96 13.67 -15.92
N GLY A 18 -31.98 13.50 -17.24
CA GLY A 18 -30.89 12.90 -18.01
C GLY A 18 -29.62 13.74 -17.96
N CYS A 19 -29.72 15.06 -18.09
CA CYS A 19 -28.59 15.98 -17.94
C CYS A 19 -28.04 15.98 -16.51
N ALA A 20 -28.91 15.94 -15.49
CA ALA A 20 -28.49 15.86 -14.09
C ALA A 20 -27.77 14.53 -13.78
N LEU A 21 -28.29 13.41 -14.29
CA LEU A 21 -27.64 12.10 -14.19
C LEU A 21 -26.31 12.09 -14.93
N ALA A 22 -26.24 12.63 -16.16
CA ALA A 22 -25.00 12.71 -16.93
C ALA A 22 -23.92 13.57 -16.24
N ALA A 23 -24.32 14.70 -15.65
CA ALA A 23 -23.42 15.56 -14.87
C ALA A 23 -22.93 14.85 -13.60
N ASN A 24 -23.81 14.14 -12.88
CA ASN A 24 -23.43 13.33 -11.72
C ASN A 24 -22.50 12.17 -12.09
N LEU A 25 -22.64 11.61 -13.30
CA LEU A 25 -21.79 10.53 -13.79
C LEU A 25 -20.40 11.00 -14.21
N TYR A 26 -20.25 12.26 -14.61
CA TYR A 26 -19.00 12.82 -15.10
C TYR A 26 -18.38 13.74 -14.04
N MET A 27 -17.64 13.16 -13.10
CA MET A 27 -16.88 13.89 -12.07
C MET A 27 -15.35 13.72 -12.23
N PRO A 28 -14.72 14.27 -13.28
CA PRO A 28 -13.29 14.12 -13.54
C PRO A 28 -12.39 14.68 -12.41
N ASN A 29 -12.90 15.65 -11.63
CA ASN A 29 -12.14 16.22 -10.52
C ASN A 29 -11.96 15.22 -9.36
N THR A 30 -12.95 14.35 -9.13
CA THR A 30 -12.90 13.34 -8.07
C THR A 30 -11.91 12.23 -8.42
N GLU A 31 -11.94 11.74 -9.67
CA GLU A 31 -10.99 10.73 -10.15
C GLU A 31 -9.54 11.25 -10.07
N LYS A 32 -9.30 12.48 -10.55
CA LYS A 32 -7.98 13.12 -10.43
C LYS A 32 -7.53 13.21 -8.97
N LYS A 33 -8.44 13.56 -8.06
CA LYS A 33 -8.11 13.64 -6.63
C LYS A 33 -7.72 12.28 -6.05
N ILE A 34 -8.41 11.22 -6.45
CA ILE A 34 -8.10 9.85 -6.05
C ILE A 34 -6.72 9.41 -6.58
N GLN A 35 -6.39 9.75 -7.83
CA GLN A 35 -5.07 9.46 -8.41
C GLN A 35 -3.95 10.22 -7.67
N GLU A 36 -4.18 11.48 -7.28
CA GLU A 36 -3.26 12.24 -6.42
C GLU A 36 -3.07 11.54 -5.07
N ASP A 37 -4.14 11.02 -4.47
CA ASP A 37 -4.07 10.26 -3.22
C ASP A 37 -3.24 8.97 -3.38
N GLN A 38 -3.37 8.24 -4.49
CA GLN A 38 -2.53 7.07 -4.79
C GLN A 38 -1.04 7.45 -4.86
N ALA A 39 -0.72 8.56 -5.54
CA ALA A 39 0.66 9.03 -5.67
C ALA A 39 1.26 9.43 -4.31
N VAL A 40 0.48 10.09 -3.44
CA VAL A 40 0.91 10.42 -2.07
C VAL A 40 1.23 9.14 -1.29
N VAL A 41 0.38 8.12 -1.39
CA VAL A 41 0.59 6.85 -0.68
C VAL A 41 1.84 6.15 -1.17
N GLU A 42 2.02 6.03 -2.48
CA GLU A 42 3.19 5.39 -3.06
C GLU A 42 4.49 6.08 -2.65
N VAL A 43 4.59 7.40 -2.84
CA VAL A 43 5.78 8.18 -2.49
C VAL A 43 6.09 8.04 -0.99
N SER A 44 5.07 8.10 -0.14
CA SER A 44 5.25 7.99 1.31
C SER A 44 5.72 6.61 1.73
N MET A 45 5.18 5.54 1.14
CA MET A 45 5.63 4.18 1.40
C MET A 45 7.06 3.92 0.91
N LYS A 46 7.41 4.40 -0.30
CA LYS A 46 8.78 4.31 -0.84
C LYS A 46 9.78 5.01 0.08
N LYS A 47 9.47 6.24 0.51
CA LYS A 47 10.27 7.00 1.47
C LYS A 47 10.47 6.21 2.77
N MET A 48 9.40 5.65 3.32
CA MET A 48 9.45 4.89 4.57
C MET A 48 10.32 3.63 4.46
N LEU A 49 10.22 2.89 3.36
CA LEU A 49 11.08 1.74 3.08
C LEU A 49 12.56 2.14 2.95
N GLY A 50 12.85 3.24 2.25
CA GLY A 50 14.21 3.77 2.15
C GLY A 50 14.77 4.22 3.50
N GLN A 51 13.92 4.80 4.36
CA GLN A 51 14.32 5.15 5.72
C GLN A 51 14.51 3.91 6.61
N MET A 52 13.67 2.88 6.48
CA MET A 52 13.86 1.60 7.17
C MET A 52 15.20 0.97 6.77
N SER A 53 15.55 0.96 5.48
CA SER A 53 16.87 0.54 4.98
C SER A 53 18.01 1.30 5.67
N ALA A 54 17.90 2.63 5.76
CA ALA A 54 18.92 3.48 6.36
C ALA A 54 18.98 3.42 7.90
N TYR A 55 17.89 3.07 8.58
CA TYR A 55 17.74 3.15 10.03
C TYR A 55 17.81 1.78 10.73
N LEU A 56 18.11 0.69 10.02
CA LEU A 56 18.46 -0.60 10.63
C LEU A 56 19.53 -0.38 11.72
N ASN A 57 19.26 -0.87 12.94
CA ASN A 57 20.04 -0.66 14.17
C ASN A 57 20.14 0.82 14.64
N GLN A 58 19.15 1.66 14.34
CA GLN A 58 19.09 3.05 14.82
C GLN A 58 17.72 3.37 15.47
N PRO A 59 17.42 2.81 16.67
CA PRO A 59 16.10 2.90 17.30
C PRO A 59 15.56 4.32 17.46
N ALA A 60 16.45 5.31 17.69
CA ALA A 60 16.06 6.71 17.88
C ALA A 60 15.31 7.33 16.69
N LYS A 61 15.50 6.81 15.46
CA LYS A 61 14.84 7.35 14.26
C LYS A 61 13.51 6.66 13.94
N GLU A 62 13.18 5.63 14.68
CA GLU A 62 12.03 4.79 14.36
C GLU A 62 10.71 5.33 14.88
N GLU A 63 10.74 6.06 15.99
CA GLU A 63 9.55 6.74 16.50
C GLU A 63 8.99 7.71 15.47
N LEU A 64 9.86 8.40 14.73
CA LEU A 64 9.46 9.25 13.61
C LEU A 64 8.76 8.44 12.51
N LEU A 65 9.32 7.30 12.11
CA LEU A 65 8.71 6.42 11.09
C LEU A 65 7.37 5.87 11.53
N ARG A 66 7.20 5.55 12.82
CA ARG A 66 5.92 5.11 13.37
C ARG A 66 4.85 6.18 13.24
N GLN A 67 5.18 7.42 13.59
CA GLN A 67 4.26 8.55 13.46
C GLN A 67 3.90 8.83 12.00
N GLU A 68 4.88 8.76 11.09
CA GLU A 68 4.64 8.84 9.64
C GLU A 68 3.72 7.70 9.15
N CYS A 69 3.94 6.46 9.62
CA CYS A 69 3.12 5.29 9.26
C CYS A 69 1.68 5.41 9.77
N LEU A 70 1.49 5.89 11.00
CA LEU A 70 0.16 6.12 11.58
C LEU A 70 -0.59 7.20 10.79
N SER A 71 0.06 8.32 10.50
CA SER A 71 -0.52 9.42 9.72
C SER A 71 -0.92 8.97 8.31
N LEU A 72 -0.06 8.18 7.66
CA LEU A 72 -0.34 7.64 6.34
C LEU A 72 -1.48 6.62 6.36
N ARG A 73 -1.62 5.82 7.42
CA ARG A 73 -2.74 4.89 7.57
C ARG A 73 -4.08 5.61 7.69
N ASP A 74 -4.12 6.73 8.41
CA ASP A 74 -5.31 7.57 8.51
C ASP A 74 -5.65 8.21 7.16
N PHE A 75 -4.64 8.72 6.45
CA PHE A 75 -4.80 9.23 5.08
C PHE A 75 -5.36 8.16 4.12
N VAL A 76 -4.81 6.95 4.13
CA VAL A 76 -5.29 5.84 3.29
C VAL A 76 -6.73 5.46 3.65
N ARG A 77 -7.11 5.51 4.93
CA ARG A 77 -8.50 5.25 5.34
C ARG A 77 -9.47 6.26 4.72
N GLU A 78 -9.12 7.54 4.74
CA GLU A 78 -9.95 8.58 4.12
C GLU A 78 -9.97 8.48 2.59
N ALA A 79 -8.83 8.17 1.97
CA ALA A 79 -8.74 7.94 0.54
C ALA A 79 -9.58 6.73 0.10
N GLN A 80 -9.61 5.67 0.90
CA GLN A 80 -10.47 4.50 0.67
C GLN A 80 -11.96 4.88 0.69
N VAL A 81 -12.39 5.75 1.62
CA VAL A 81 -13.78 6.25 1.68
C VAL A 81 -14.10 7.09 0.44
N ARG A 82 -13.22 8.01 0.03
CA ARG A 82 -13.39 8.78 -1.22
C ARG A 82 -13.48 7.89 -2.45
N ALA A 83 -12.65 6.85 -2.51
CA ALA A 83 -12.71 5.87 -3.58
C ALA A 83 -14.04 5.10 -3.60
N GLN A 84 -14.55 4.70 -2.42
CA GLN A 84 -15.87 4.07 -2.32
C GLN A 84 -16.98 5.00 -2.84
N GLU A 85 -16.99 6.26 -2.41
CA GLU A 85 -17.97 7.26 -2.87
C GLU A 85 -17.89 7.48 -4.39
N TYR A 86 -16.67 7.50 -4.95
CA TYR A 86 -16.47 7.60 -6.40
C TYR A 86 -17.03 6.39 -7.15
N GLU A 87 -16.82 5.17 -6.65
CA GLU A 87 -17.36 3.94 -7.25
C GLU A 87 -18.90 3.89 -7.16
N GLU A 88 -19.49 4.30 -6.02
CA GLU A 88 -20.95 4.35 -5.83
C GLU A 88 -21.65 5.33 -6.78
N ASN A 89 -20.96 6.42 -7.17
CA ASN A 89 -21.48 7.42 -8.12
C ASN A 89 -21.38 6.98 -9.59
N ARG A 90 -20.70 5.87 -9.88
CA ARG A 90 -20.50 5.38 -11.25
C ARG A 90 -21.60 4.37 -11.63
N PHE A 91 -22.50 4.75 -12.53
CA PHE A 91 -23.65 3.92 -12.96
C PHE A 91 -23.27 2.54 -13.52
N PHE A 92 -22.06 2.40 -14.08
CA PHE A 92 -21.51 1.13 -14.52
C PHE A 92 -20.50 0.63 -13.48
N SER A 93 -20.93 -0.35 -12.66
CA SER A 93 -20.23 -0.98 -11.53
C SER A 93 -19.03 -1.86 -11.92
N GLY A 94 -18.23 -1.40 -12.89
CA GLY A 94 -17.34 -2.28 -13.65
C GLY A 94 -15.98 -2.56 -13.02
N ASN A 95 -15.49 -1.75 -12.08
CA ASN A 95 -14.19 -2.01 -11.46
C ASN A 95 -14.02 -1.19 -10.16
N SER A 96 -14.04 -1.83 -8.99
CA SER A 96 -13.77 -1.22 -7.68
C SER A 96 -12.29 -0.89 -7.47
N TYR A 97 -11.58 -0.55 -8.54
CA TYR A 97 -10.13 -0.49 -8.62
C TYR A 97 -9.52 0.37 -7.52
N TYR A 98 -10.00 1.61 -7.39
CA TYR A 98 -9.47 2.54 -6.40
C TYR A 98 -9.75 2.08 -4.98
N PHE A 99 -10.94 1.53 -4.72
CA PHE A 99 -11.29 0.99 -3.42
C PHE A 99 -10.36 -0.18 -3.04
N GLU A 100 -10.16 -1.14 -3.94
CA GLU A 100 -9.28 -2.28 -3.73
C GLU A 100 -7.81 -1.86 -3.60
N TYR A 101 -7.38 -0.85 -4.35
CA TYR A 101 -6.04 -0.28 -4.23
C TYR A 101 -5.79 0.25 -2.81
N PHE A 102 -6.68 1.08 -2.27
CA PHE A 102 -6.50 1.61 -0.91
C PHE A 102 -6.72 0.54 0.17
N ALA A 103 -7.60 -0.44 -0.06
CA ALA A 103 -7.74 -1.59 0.83
C ALA A 103 -6.41 -2.37 0.94
N MET A 104 -5.77 -2.64 -0.21
CA MET A 104 -4.44 -3.26 -0.28
C MET A 104 -3.38 -2.42 0.46
N ARG A 105 -3.29 -1.12 0.17
CA ARG A 105 -2.31 -0.23 0.83
C ARG A 105 -2.52 -0.15 2.34
N ARG A 106 -3.76 -0.19 2.81
CA ARG A 106 -4.10 -0.23 4.24
C ARG A 106 -3.59 -1.51 4.90
N LEU A 107 -3.72 -2.66 4.24
CA LEU A 107 -3.15 -3.92 4.73
C LEU A 107 -1.62 -3.86 4.76
N GLN A 108 -0.99 -3.34 3.71
CA GLN A 108 0.47 -3.14 3.68
C GLN A 108 0.96 -2.24 4.82
N LEU A 109 0.26 -1.14 5.12
CA LEU A 109 0.62 -0.24 6.22
C LEU A 109 0.45 -0.87 7.60
N LYS A 110 -0.48 -1.82 7.75
CA LYS A 110 -0.57 -2.61 8.98
C LYS A 110 0.70 -3.45 9.16
N VAL A 111 1.10 -4.19 8.13
CA VAL A 111 2.32 -5.02 8.17
C VAL A 111 3.57 -4.16 8.37
N LEU A 112 3.64 -3.00 7.73
CA LEU A 112 4.73 -2.04 7.93
C LEU A 112 4.79 -1.56 9.39
N SER A 113 3.64 -1.26 10.00
CA SER A 113 3.58 -0.90 11.42
C SER A 113 4.14 -2.00 12.32
N ASP A 114 3.87 -3.28 11.99
CA ASP A 114 4.40 -4.43 12.71
C ASP A 114 5.92 -4.58 12.49
N MET A 115 6.43 -4.32 11.27
CA MET A 115 7.87 -4.27 10.98
C MET A 115 8.60 -3.21 11.83
N LEU A 116 8.01 -2.00 11.92
CA LEU A 116 8.54 -0.92 12.77
C LEU A 116 8.50 -1.28 14.27
N GLN A 117 7.68 -2.26 14.69
CA GLN A 117 7.72 -2.78 16.06
C GLN A 117 8.95 -3.62 16.36
N ILE A 118 9.41 -4.38 15.39
CA ILE A 118 10.60 -5.21 15.52
C ILE A 118 11.85 -4.35 15.45
N LEU A 119 11.92 -3.45 14.45
CA LEU A 119 13.05 -2.55 14.28
C LEU A 119 13.40 -1.81 15.59
N ASN A 120 12.39 -1.41 16.38
CA ASN A 120 12.60 -0.55 17.54
C ASN A 120 13.31 -1.25 18.70
N ARG A 121 13.51 -2.55 18.57
CA ARG A 121 14.18 -3.43 19.52
C ARG A 121 15.40 -4.11 18.89
N LEU A 122 15.64 -3.87 17.61
CA LEU A 122 16.68 -4.54 16.84
C LEU A 122 18.04 -3.94 17.18
N ASP A 123 18.93 -4.80 17.67
CA ASP A 123 20.33 -4.50 17.95
C ASP A 123 21.15 -5.70 17.46
N ALA A 124 21.27 -5.85 16.13
CA ALA A 124 21.96 -6.98 15.51
C ALA A 124 23.30 -6.55 14.91
N GLU A 125 24.21 -7.50 14.71
CA GLU A 125 25.48 -7.23 14.03
C GLU A 125 25.26 -6.65 12.61
N PRO A 126 26.08 -5.69 12.15
CA PRO A 126 25.91 -5.05 10.84
C PRO A 126 25.86 -6.01 9.64
N GLU A 127 26.57 -7.14 9.72
CA GLU A 127 26.55 -8.19 8.69
C GLU A 127 25.19 -8.91 8.63
N ASP A 128 24.52 -9.06 9.77
CA ASP A 128 23.26 -9.79 9.85
C ASP A 128 22.08 -8.98 9.30
N VAL A 129 22.15 -7.64 9.32
CA VAL A 129 21.10 -6.75 8.80
C VAL A 129 21.21 -6.42 7.30
N GLN A 130 22.35 -6.73 6.67
CA GLN A 130 22.67 -6.30 5.30
C GLN A 130 21.64 -6.79 4.28
N GLU A 131 21.17 -8.03 4.42
CA GLU A 131 20.20 -8.63 3.50
C GLU A 131 18.85 -7.89 3.51
N LEU A 132 18.37 -7.53 4.70
CA LEU A 132 17.14 -6.74 4.85
C LEU A 132 17.31 -5.33 4.32
N ARG A 133 18.49 -4.73 4.51
CA ARG A 133 18.82 -3.42 3.96
C ARG A 133 18.67 -3.41 2.45
N GLU A 134 19.23 -4.41 1.77
CA GLU A 134 19.16 -4.54 0.31
C GLU A 134 17.73 -4.75 -0.17
N LEU A 135 16.94 -5.59 0.52
CA LEU A 135 15.53 -5.80 0.19
C LEU A 135 14.69 -4.52 0.33
N PHE A 136 14.86 -3.78 1.44
CA PHE A 136 14.16 -2.53 1.68
C PHE A 136 14.55 -1.45 0.67
N GLU A 137 15.85 -1.29 0.38
CA GLU A 137 16.34 -0.33 -0.61
C GLU A 137 15.81 -0.63 -2.00
N PHE A 138 15.95 -1.89 -2.44
CA PHE A 138 15.47 -2.33 -3.75
C PHE A 138 13.96 -2.08 -3.90
N THR A 139 13.19 -2.37 -2.85
CA THR A 139 11.74 -2.18 -2.85
C THR A 139 11.38 -0.70 -2.81
N ALA A 140 12.10 0.12 -2.06
CA ALA A 140 11.91 1.57 -2.04
C ALA A 140 12.07 2.19 -3.43
N GLN A 141 12.94 1.62 -4.29
CA GLN A 141 13.16 2.10 -5.65
C GLN A 141 12.10 1.57 -6.63
N THR A 142 11.70 0.30 -6.48
CA THR A 142 10.86 -0.42 -7.45
C THR A 142 9.37 -0.44 -7.13
N LEU A 143 8.96 -0.16 -5.88
CA LEU A 143 7.55 -0.13 -5.49
C LEU A 143 6.82 0.92 -6.33
N ALA A 144 5.79 0.46 -7.02
CA ALA A 144 4.92 1.27 -7.86
C ALA A 144 3.53 0.65 -7.95
N GLU A 145 2.55 1.41 -8.43
CA GLU A 145 1.20 0.93 -8.73
C GLU A 145 1.21 -0.24 -9.73
N ASP A 146 2.00 -0.14 -10.79
CA ASP A 146 2.13 -1.10 -11.89
C ASP A 146 3.11 -2.25 -11.60
N ASN A 147 3.92 -2.16 -10.54
CA ASN A 147 4.79 -3.24 -10.08
C ASN A 147 3.95 -4.45 -9.60
N ASP A 148 4.26 -5.66 -10.06
CA ASP A 148 3.54 -6.89 -9.70
C ASP A 148 4.10 -7.63 -8.48
N GLY A 149 5.23 -7.17 -7.94
CA GLY A 149 5.95 -7.78 -6.84
C GLY A 149 6.78 -9.00 -7.21
N ALA A 150 6.76 -9.49 -8.46
CA ALA A 150 7.40 -10.76 -8.84
C ALA A 150 8.93 -10.70 -8.70
N GLU A 151 9.55 -9.59 -9.11
CA GLU A 151 11.00 -9.39 -8.97
C GLU A 151 11.42 -9.29 -7.49
N ILE A 152 10.60 -8.64 -6.65
CA ILE A 152 10.86 -8.51 -5.22
C ILE A 152 10.71 -9.88 -4.53
N LEU A 153 9.67 -10.65 -4.86
CA LEU A 153 9.48 -12.02 -4.37
C LEU A 153 10.63 -12.95 -4.77
N THR A 154 11.19 -12.76 -5.96
CA THR A 154 12.38 -13.51 -6.40
C THR A 154 13.57 -13.22 -5.49
N LYS A 155 13.84 -11.93 -5.18
CA LYS A 155 14.90 -11.55 -4.24
C LYS A 155 14.66 -12.04 -2.81
N ILE A 156 13.39 -12.07 -2.37
CA ILE A 156 13.01 -12.65 -1.09
C ILE A 156 13.39 -14.14 -1.06
N ALA A 157 13.04 -14.91 -2.09
CA ALA A 157 13.39 -16.33 -2.18
C ALA A 157 14.92 -16.57 -2.20
N GLU A 158 15.68 -15.75 -2.91
CA GLU A 158 17.15 -15.79 -2.89
C GLU A 158 17.71 -15.48 -1.49
N THR A 159 17.11 -14.52 -0.78
CA THR A 159 17.52 -14.13 0.57
C THR A 159 17.20 -15.23 1.59
N ASP A 160 16.05 -15.88 1.47
CA ASP A 160 15.68 -17.04 2.29
C ASP A 160 16.71 -18.17 2.15
N GLN A 161 17.14 -18.47 0.92
CA GLN A 161 18.21 -19.45 0.69
C GLN A 161 19.53 -19.06 1.36
N ARG A 162 19.90 -17.77 1.37
CA ARG A 162 21.10 -17.28 2.06
C ARG A 162 20.97 -17.42 3.58
N TYR A 163 19.81 -17.13 4.16
CA TYR A 163 19.54 -17.34 5.58
C TYR A 163 19.68 -18.81 5.99
N GLN A 164 19.20 -19.75 5.16
CA GLN A 164 19.34 -21.19 5.43
C GLN A 164 20.80 -21.69 5.39
N GLN A 165 21.69 -20.96 4.72
CA GLN A 165 23.12 -21.31 4.61
C GLN A 165 24.00 -20.63 5.68
N LYS A 166 23.44 -19.71 6.48
CA LYS A 166 24.20 -19.04 7.55
C LYS A 166 24.61 -20.04 8.63
N LYS A 167 25.80 -19.81 9.21
CA LYS A 167 26.26 -20.58 10.38
C LYS A 167 25.26 -20.43 11.53
N LEU A 168 25.08 -21.49 12.32
CA LEU A 168 24.28 -21.43 13.54
C LEU A 168 24.76 -20.32 14.48
N PRO A 169 23.87 -19.64 15.21
CA PRO A 169 24.27 -18.64 16.20
C PRO A 169 25.08 -19.30 17.32
N GLU A 170 26.21 -18.69 17.68
CA GLU A 170 27.13 -19.22 18.70
C GLU A 170 26.71 -18.85 20.12
N SER A 171 25.82 -17.86 20.26
CA SER A 171 25.30 -17.38 21.54
C SER A 171 23.79 -17.23 21.52
N ARG A 172 23.17 -17.25 22.70
CA ARG A 172 21.73 -16.99 22.86
C ARG A 172 21.35 -15.59 22.36
N GLN A 173 22.19 -14.59 22.62
CA GLN A 173 21.99 -13.23 22.15
C GLN A 173 21.93 -13.18 20.61
N SER A 174 22.91 -13.79 19.92
CA SER A 174 22.92 -13.87 18.46
C SER A 174 21.71 -14.63 17.91
N PHE A 175 21.23 -15.66 18.62
CA PHE A 175 20.00 -16.35 18.26
C PHE A 175 18.77 -15.43 18.35
N GLU A 176 18.62 -14.67 19.44
CA GLU A 176 17.49 -13.76 19.64
C GLU A 176 17.48 -12.62 18.61
N GLU A 177 18.64 -12.04 18.30
CA GLU A 177 18.81 -11.01 17.27
C GLU A 177 18.45 -11.53 15.87
N ARG A 178 18.96 -12.71 15.50
CA ARG A 178 18.64 -13.34 14.21
C ARG A 178 17.18 -13.77 14.12
N ALA A 179 16.57 -14.18 15.22
CA ALA A 179 15.14 -14.48 15.25
C ALA A 179 14.29 -13.22 14.99
N MET A 180 14.67 -12.07 15.55
CA MET A 180 14.01 -10.78 15.24
C MET A 180 14.19 -10.40 13.77
N LEU A 181 15.39 -10.56 13.20
CA LEU A 181 15.64 -10.30 11.78
C LEU A 181 14.80 -11.21 10.88
N PHE A 182 14.71 -12.51 11.22
CA PHE A 182 13.89 -13.45 10.48
C PHE A 182 12.40 -13.10 10.56
N GLN A 183 11.92 -12.69 11.74
CA GLN A 183 10.55 -12.22 11.91
C GLN A 183 10.27 -10.96 11.06
N LEU A 184 11.21 -10.02 11.03
CA LEU A 184 11.12 -8.83 10.18
C LEU A 184 11.11 -9.18 8.68
N PHE A 185 11.93 -10.15 8.28
CA PHE A 185 11.97 -10.69 6.92
C PHE A 185 10.63 -11.33 6.51
N GLN A 186 10.01 -12.14 7.39
CA GLN A 186 8.71 -12.74 7.13
C GLN A 186 7.61 -11.69 6.98
N LEU A 187 7.57 -10.68 7.85
CA LEU A 187 6.62 -9.57 7.70
C LEU A 187 6.85 -8.80 6.40
N PHE A 188 8.11 -8.62 5.99
CA PHE A 188 8.42 -8.00 4.72
C PHE A 188 7.94 -8.85 3.54
N GLN A 189 8.04 -10.18 3.62
CA GLN A 189 7.45 -11.08 2.65
C GLN A 189 5.93 -10.91 2.58
N ASP A 190 5.22 -10.92 3.71
CA ASP A 190 3.76 -10.69 3.76
C ASP A 190 3.38 -9.36 3.11
N PHE A 191 4.16 -8.30 3.36
CA PHE A 191 3.96 -6.98 2.76
C PHE A 191 3.99 -7.02 1.22
N ILE A 192 4.90 -7.81 0.63
CA ILE A 192 5.02 -7.97 -0.82
C ILE A 192 3.96 -8.94 -1.36
N GLU A 193 3.63 -10.00 -0.63
CA GLU A 193 2.56 -10.93 -1.01
C GLU A 193 1.20 -10.23 -1.09
N ILE A 194 0.92 -9.25 -0.22
CA ILE A 194 -0.25 -8.39 -0.33
C ILE A 194 -0.28 -7.62 -1.67
N LYS A 195 0.86 -7.07 -2.12
CA LYS A 195 0.95 -6.39 -3.43
C LYS A 195 0.74 -7.34 -4.59
N ALA A 196 1.39 -8.50 -4.55
CA ALA A 196 1.27 -9.52 -5.58
C ALA A 196 -0.17 -10.06 -5.67
N GLY A 197 -0.83 -10.26 -4.52
CA GLY A 197 -2.24 -10.66 -4.44
C GLY A 197 -3.17 -9.65 -5.10
N PHE A 198 -2.96 -8.35 -4.87
CA PHE A 198 -3.72 -7.30 -5.54
C PHE A 198 -3.50 -7.29 -7.06
N ASN A 199 -2.26 -7.47 -7.53
CA ASN A 199 -2.00 -7.47 -8.97
C ASN A 199 -2.66 -8.68 -9.68
N ARG A 200 -2.69 -9.86 -9.04
CA ARG A 200 -3.38 -11.04 -9.57
C ARG A 200 -4.91 -10.88 -9.68
N ASN A 201 -5.50 -10.00 -8.88
CA ASN A 201 -6.94 -9.76 -8.83
C ASN A 201 -7.37 -8.51 -9.61
N LYS A 202 -6.42 -7.76 -10.20
CA LYS A 202 -6.67 -6.55 -11.01
C LYS A 202 -7.21 -6.91 -12.38
#